data_AF-K2GKK2-F1
#
_entry.id   AF-K2GKK2-F1
#
_cell.length_a   1.000
_cell.length_b   1.000
_cell.length_c   1.000
_cell.angle_alpha   90.00
_cell.angle_beta   90.00
_cell.angle_gamma   90.00
#
_symmetry.space_group_name_H-M   'P 1'
#
loop_
_entity.id
_entity.type
_entity.pdbx_description
1 polymer ?
#
loop_
_entity_poly.entity_id
_entity_poly.type
_entity_poly.pdbx_seq_one_letter_code
_entity_poly.pdbx_strand_id
1 'polypeptide(L)'
;MARERADLGFGDALDAFDPAEWAPDPAARARPEAAQTREIAARTGFRSREAGQGAAPVPPPAPMSGPVSAPVPGPAPEGQPRRRRTGRNAQFNLKARPETIAAFCAVADAQGWGLGETLEKAVALLQDAYGTDTAGRG
;
A
#
# COMPACT_ATOMS: atom_id res chain seq x y z
N MET A 1 -20.01 0.86 45.70
CA MET A 1 -21.26 0.97 44.93
C MET A 1 -20.94 0.69 43.47
N ALA A 2 -21.32 -0.48 42.96
CA ALA A 2 -21.10 -0.83 41.57
C ALA A 2 -21.94 0.09 40.68
N ARG A 3 -21.32 0.74 39.68
CA ARG A 3 -22.03 1.55 38.68
C ARG A 3 -22.77 0.61 37.74
N GLU A 4 -24.05 0.42 38.02
CA GLU A 4 -24.98 -0.27 37.13
C GLU A 4 -25.06 0.53 35.82
N ARG A 5 -24.68 -0.10 34.71
CA ARG A 5 -24.72 0.52 33.38
C ARG A 5 -26.17 0.53 32.92
N ALA A 6 -26.63 1.68 32.42
CA ALA A 6 -27.97 1.79 31.86
C ALA A 6 -28.17 0.73 30.77
N ASP A 7 -29.28 -0.01 30.89
CA ASP A 7 -29.69 -0.98 29.88
C ASP A 7 -30.11 -0.23 28.60
N LEU A 8 -29.50 -0.61 27.49
CA LEU A 8 -29.69 0.02 26.18
C LEU A 8 -30.74 -0.71 25.33
N GLY A 9 -31.49 -1.66 25.92
CA GLY A 9 -32.57 -2.39 25.26
C GLY A 9 -32.07 -3.50 24.31
N PHE A 10 -30.84 -3.97 24.52
CA PHE A 10 -30.24 -5.08 23.75
C PHE A 10 -30.21 -6.39 24.54
N GLY A 11 -30.62 -6.42 25.82
CA GLY A 11 -30.60 -7.63 26.65
C GLY A 11 -31.40 -8.77 26.05
N ASP A 12 -32.68 -8.54 25.76
CA ASP A 12 -33.57 -9.55 25.17
C ASP A 12 -33.14 -10.00 23.75
N ALA A 13 -32.45 -9.12 23.01
CA ALA A 13 -31.96 -9.42 21.66
C ALA A 13 -30.72 -10.33 21.66
N LEU A 14 -29.94 -10.32 22.75
CA LEU A 14 -28.78 -11.21 22.91
C LEU A 14 -29.19 -12.62 23.32
N ASP A 15 -30.28 -12.77 24.08
CA ASP A 15 -30.81 -14.09 24.45
C ASP A 15 -31.46 -14.81 23.26
N ALA A 16 -31.95 -14.06 22.26
CA ALA A 16 -32.47 -14.57 21.00
C ALA A 16 -31.41 -14.68 19.88
N PHE A 17 -30.16 -14.29 20.14
CA PHE A 17 -29.09 -14.31 19.14
C PHE A 17 -28.52 -15.73 18.97
N ASP A 18 -28.74 -16.35 17.81
CA ASP A 18 -28.13 -17.62 17.44
C ASP A 18 -26.97 -17.42 16.45
N PRO A 19 -25.70 -17.59 16.86
CA PRO A 19 -24.54 -17.52 15.98
C PRO A 19 -24.56 -18.56 14.85
N ALA A 20 -25.29 -19.68 15.02
CA ALA A 20 -25.36 -20.75 14.04
C ALA A 20 -26.20 -20.36 12.81
N GLU A 21 -27.09 -19.38 12.91
CA GLU A 21 -27.83 -18.83 11.76
C GLU A 21 -26.90 -18.20 10.72
N TRP A 22 -25.70 -17.77 11.14
CA TRP A 22 -24.70 -17.20 10.24
C TRP A 22 -23.72 -18.25 9.71
N ALA A 23 -23.91 -19.53 10.01
CA ALA A 23 -23.11 -20.60 9.45
C ALA A 23 -23.32 -20.65 7.92
N PRO A 24 -22.25 -20.71 7.11
CA PRO A 24 -22.40 -20.83 5.67
C PRO A 24 -23.10 -22.15 5.33
N ASP A 25 -24.06 -22.09 4.40
CA ASP A 25 -24.70 -23.28 3.87
C ASP A 25 -23.64 -24.22 3.27
N PRO A 26 -23.54 -25.49 3.72
CA PRO A 26 -22.56 -26.45 3.20
C PRO A 26 -22.78 -26.79 1.72
N ALA A 27 -23.96 -26.48 1.15
CA ALA A 27 -24.17 -26.50 -0.28
C ALA A 27 -23.43 -25.32 -0.91
N ALA A 28 -22.16 -25.54 -1.26
CA ALA A 28 -21.37 -24.60 -2.04
C ALA A 28 -22.18 -24.19 -3.29
N ARG A 29 -22.64 -22.93 -3.32
CA ARG A 29 -23.30 -22.36 -4.49
C ARG A 29 -22.38 -22.58 -5.69
N ALA A 30 -22.92 -23.18 -6.74
CA ALA A 30 -22.15 -23.46 -7.94
C ALA A 30 -21.49 -22.15 -8.40
N ARG A 31 -20.16 -22.15 -8.42
CA ARG A 31 -19.41 -20.97 -8.87
C ARG A 31 -19.89 -20.64 -10.28
N PRO A 32 -20.39 -19.42 -10.53
CA PRO A 32 -20.81 -19.05 -11.87
C PRO A 32 -19.62 -19.20 -12.82
N GLU A 33 -19.92 -19.64 -14.03
CA GLU A 33 -18.91 -19.82 -15.07
C GLU A 33 -18.13 -18.52 -15.25
N ALA A 34 -16.80 -18.62 -15.40
CA ALA A 34 -15.93 -17.46 -15.49
C ALA A 34 -16.33 -16.52 -16.65
N ALA A 35 -16.88 -17.08 -17.73
CA ALA A 35 -17.43 -16.31 -18.86
C ALA A 35 -18.62 -15.44 -18.45
N GLN A 36 -19.60 -16.02 -17.75
CA GLN A 36 -20.79 -15.31 -17.26
C GLN A 36 -20.43 -14.20 -16.28
N THR A 37 -19.44 -14.44 -15.41
CA THR A 37 -18.93 -13.43 -14.48
C THR A 37 -18.31 -12.24 -15.21
N ARG A 38 -17.52 -12.48 -16.27
CA ARG A 38 -16.92 -11.42 -17.09
C ARG A 38 -17.97 -10.62 -17.87
N GLU A 39 -19.00 -11.28 -18.38
CA GLU A 39 -20.08 -10.61 -19.12
C GLU A 39 -20.90 -9.68 -18.22
N ILE A 40 -21.25 -10.14 -17.01
CA ILE A 40 -21.96 -9.31 -16.02
C ILE A 40 -21.10 -8.11 -15.62
N ALA A 41 -19.80 -8.31 -15.37
CA ALA A 41 -18.86 -7.24 -15.05
C ALA A 41 -18.74 -6.21 -16.19
N ALA A 42 -18.63 -6.67 -17.44
CA ALA A 42 -18.58 -5.78 -18.60
C ALA A 42 -19.87 -4.96 -18.76
N ARG A 43 -21.04 -5.59 -18.54
CA ARG A 43 -22.35 -4.93 -18.63
C ARG A 43 -22.54 -3.85 -17.56
N THR A 44 -21.99 -4.04 -16.36
CA THR A 44 -22.02 -3.05 -15.28
C THR A 44 -20.88 -2.01 -15.37
N GLY A 45 -20.11 -2.02 -16.47
CA GLY A 45 -19.04 -1.06 -16.73
C GLY A 45 -17.72 -1.40 -16.03
N PHE A 46 -17.63 -2.55 -15.37
CA PHE A 46 -16.44 -3.03 -14.68
C PHE A 46 -15.51 -3.74 -15.68
N ARG A 47 -14.54 -3.00 -16.22
CA ARG A 47 -13.48 -3.56 -17.08
C ARG A 47 -12.25 -3.92 -16.23
N SER A 48 -11.90 -5.21 -16.20
CA SER A 48 -10.66 -5.68 -15.58
C SER A 48 -9.45 -5.06 -16.28
N ARG A 49 -8.56 -4.42 -15.51
CA ARG A 49 -7.23 -4.06 -16.00
C ARG A 49 -6.37 -5.30 -15.83
N GLU A 50 -6.10 -6.01 -16.93
CA GLU A 50 -5.17 -7.12 -16.88
C GLU A 50 -3.83 -6.60 -16.33
N ALA A 51 -3.34 -7.19 -15.24
CA ALA A 51 -1.97 -6.98 -14.81
C ALA A 51 -1.09 -7.49 -15.96
N GLY A 52 -0.25 -6.61 -16.52
CA GLY A 52 0.48 -6.85 -17.76
C GLY A 52 1.13 -8.23 -17.81
N GLN A 53 0.59 -9.09 -18.67
CA GLN A 53 1.29 -10.29 -19.12
C GLN A 53 2.46 -9.81 -19.98
N GLY A 54 3.67 -9.95 -19.46
CA GLY A 54 4.88 -9.88 -20.26
C GLY A 54 4.82 -10.95 -21.36
N ALA A 55 5.16 -10.51 -22.57
CA ALA A 55 5.61 -11.31 -23.71
C ALA A 55 4.71 -12.46 -24.19
N ALA A 56 3.91 -12.19 -25.22
CA ALA A 56 3.71 -13.19 -26.27
C ALA A 56 4.97 -13.23 -27.17
N PRO A 57 5.53 -14.40 -27.54
CA PRO A 57 6.56 -14.48 -28.56
C PRO A 57 5.94 -14.18 -29.92
N VAL A 58 6.44 -13.14 -30.59
CA VAL A 58 6.02 -12.72 -31.92
C VAL A 58 6.62 -13.68 -32.97
N PRO A 59 5.84 -14.30 -33.87
CA PRO A 59 6.39 -14.97 -35.06
C PRO A 59 6.88 -13.92 -36.08
N PRO A 60 7.97 -14.17 -36.83
CA PRO A 60 8.62 -13.14 -37.64
C PRO A 60 7.85 -12.84 -38.93
N PRO A 61 7.63 -11.56 -39.31
CA PRO A 61 7.30 -11.21 -40.69
C PRO A 61 8.57 -10.91 -41.52
N ALA A 62 8.51 -11.35 -42.78
CA ALA A 62 9.47 -11.18 -43.86
C ALA A 62 9.65 -9.69 -44.28
N PRO A 63 10.65 -9.36 -45.13
CA PRO A 63 11.29 -8.05 -45.14
C PRO A 63 10.45 -6.99 -45.87
N MET A 64 10.17 -5.88 -45.18
CA MET A 64 9.79 -4.62 -45.83
C MET A 64 10.96 -3.66 -45.77
N SER A 65 11.49 -3.33 -46.96
CA SER A 65 12.52 -2.32 -47.16
C SER A 65 12.02 -0.93 -46.75
N GLY A 66 12.73 -0.31 -45.81
CA GLY A 66 12.68 1.11 -45.50
C GLY A 66 13.91 1.48 -44.67
N PRO A 67 14.68 2.52 -45.01
CA PRO A 67 15.78 2.99 -44.18
C PRO A 67 15.17 3.88 -43.07
N VAL A 68 15.61 3.95 -41.81
CA VAL A 68 16.95 4.23 -41.28
C VAL A 68 16.94 3.88 -39.75
N SER A 69 18.09 3.39 -39.27
CA SER A 69 18.75 3.42 -37.93
C SER A 69 18.03 4.10 -36.75
N ALA A 70 18.13 3.69 -35.47
CA ALA A 70 19.16 2.97 -34.71
C ALA A 70 18.56 2.41 -33.37
N PRO A 71 19.23 1.51 -32.63
CA PRO A 71 18.65 0.83 -31.46
C PRO A 71 18.72 1.67 -30.17
N VAL A 72 17.60 1.73 -29.43
CA VAL A 72 17.56 2.20 -28.04
C VAL A 72 18.17 1.11 -27.15
N PRO A 73 19.05 1.45 -26.17
CA PRO A 73 19.76 0.47 -25.35
C PRO A 73 18.81 -0.31 -24.44
N GLY A 74 19.23 -1.54 -24.12
CA GLY A 74 18.41 -2.62 -23.59
C GLY A 74 17.78 -2.43 -22.19
N PRO A 75 17.05 -3.46 -21.72
CA PRO A 75 16.14 -3.37 -20.59
C PRO A 75 16.86 -3.17 -19.26
N ALA A 76 16.32 -2.25 -18.45
CA ALA A 76 16.76 -2.01 -17.08
C ALA A 76 16.66 -3.29 -16.22
N PRO A 77 17.61 -3.54 -15.31
CA PRO A 77 17.63 -4.75 -14.51
C PRO A 77 16.46 -4.80 -13.52
N GLU A 78 15.88 -5.98 -13.42
CA GLU A 78 14.86 -6.38 -12.44
C GLU A 78 15.26 -5.96 -11.03
N GLY A 79 14.64 -4.89 -10.55
CA GLY A 79 14.81 -4.42 -9.19
C GLY A 79 14.25 -5.45 -8.22
N GLN A 80 15.13 -6.24 -7.62
CA GLN A 80 14.83 -7.06 -6.44
C GLN A 80 13.89 -6.31 -5.50
N PRO A 81 12.84 -6.97 -4.96
CA PRO A 81 11.92 -6.32 -4.05
C PRO A 81 12.70 -5.80 -2.85
N ARG A 82 12.89 -4.47 -2.80
CA ARG A 82 13.55 -3.73 -1.73
C ARG A 82 12.67 -3.71 -0.49
N ARG A 83 12.22 -4.87 0.00
CA ARG A 83 11.49 -4.99 1.26
C ARG A 83 12.49 -4.90 2.40
N ARG A 84 13.01 -3.70 2.63
CA ARG A 84 13.80 -3.37 3.80
C ARG A 84 12.86 -3.38 5.02
N ARG A 85 12.97 -4.40 5.87
CA ARG A 85 12.32 -4.40 7.19
C ARG A 85 13.12 -3.45 8.08
N THR A 86 12.88 -2.15 7.97
CA THR A 86 13.67 -1.13 8.69
C THR A 86 13.27 -0.95 10.16
N GLY A 87 12.47 -1.85 10.74
CA GLY A 87 12.02 -1.76 12.14
C GLY A 87 11.02 -0.64 12.47
N ARG A 88 10.69 0.23 11.51
CA ARG A 88 9.75 1.36 11.67
C ARG A 88 8.31 0.86 11.73
N ASN A 89 7.83 0.53 12.93
CA ASN A 89 6.50 -0.06 13.17
C ASN A 89 5.50 0.89 13.88
N ALA A 90 5.98 2.00 14.43
CA ALA A 90 5.14 3.02 15.06
C ALA A 90 4.79 4.13 14.05
N GLN A 91 3.51 4.51 14.01
CA GLN A 91 3.06 5.62 13.18
C GLN A 91 3.28 6.94 13.91
N PHE A 92 3.90 7.90 13.22
CA PHE A 92 4.10 9.26 13.71
C PHE A 92 3.25 10.21 12.86
N ASN A 93 2.22 10.83 13.47
CA ASN A 93 1.31 11.74 12.80
C ASN A 93 1.60 13.18 13.24
N LEU A 94 1.89 14.06 12.29
CA LEU A 94 2.10 15.49 12.52
C LEU A 94 1.46 16.30 11.39
N LYS A 95 0.92 17.47 11.73
CA LYS A 95 0.54 18.47 10.74
C LYS A 95 1.69 19.44 10.54
N ALA A 96 2.10 19.63 9.29
CA ALA A 96 3.13 20.57 8.90
C ALA A 96 2.60 21.46 7.78
N ARG A 97 3.25 22.60 7.54
CA ARG A 97 2.94 23.45 6.40
C ARG A 97 3.33 22.74 5.09
N PRO A 98 2.63 22.98 3.97
CA PRO A 98 2.96 22.35 2.68
C PRO A 98 4.42 22.54 2.26
N GLU A 99 4.99 23.71 2.54
CA GLU A 99 6.38 24.04 2.18
C GLU A 99 7.38 23.19 2.98
N THR A 100 7.09 22.95 4.26
CA THR A 100 7.91 22.09 5.12
C THR A 100 7.88 20.64 4.64
N ILE A 101 6.71 20.16 4.21
CA ILE A 101 6.56 18.80 3.66
C ILE A 101 7.36 18.67 2.37
N ALA A 102 7.24 19.66 1.46
CA ALA A 102 7.98 19.67 0.21
C ALA A 102 9.50 19.67 0.44
N ALA A 103 9.99 20.50 1.36
CA ALA A 103 11.41 20.54 1.71
C ALA A 103 11.90 19.21 2.30
N PHE A 104 11.11 18.59 3.18
CA PHE A 104 11.45 17.29 3.77
C PHE A 104 11.54 16.18 2.71
N CYS A 105 10.58 16.11 1.79
CA CYS A 105 10.62 15.16 0.68
C CYS A 105 11.82 15.41 -0.24
N ALA A 106 12.11 16.67 -0.59
CA ALA A 106 13.24 17.02 -1.44
C ALA A 106 14.60 16.60 -0.83
N VAL A 107 14.77 16.73 0.49
CA VAL A 107 15.96 16.25 1.21
C VAL A 107 16.05 14.73 1.15
N ALA A 108 14.94 14.02 1.35
CA ALA A 108 14.90 12.56 1.26
C ALA A 108 15.30 12.08 -0.15
N ASP A 109 14.72 12.70 -1.19
CA ASP A 109 14.96 12.33 -2.58
C ASP A 109 16.40 12.61 -3.02
N ALA A 110 16.94 13.78 -2.64
CA ALA A 110 18.32 14.15 -2.96
C ALA A 110 19.36 13.17 -2.39
N GLN A 111 19.05 12.56 -1.25
CA GLN A 111 19.92 11.59 -0.58
C GLN A 111 19.55 10.13 -0.87
N GLY A 112 18.45 9.90 -1.60
CA GLY A 112 17.93 8.56 -1.87
C GLY A 112 17.40 7.83 -0.61
N TRP A 113 16.99 8.58 0.42
CA TRP A 113 16.48 8.05 1.68
C TRP A 113 14.97 7.81 1.66
N GLY A 114 14.52 6.86 2.48
CA GLY A 114 13.09 6.78 2.81
C GLY A 114 12.71 7.90 3.79
N LEU A 115 11.43 8.30 3.80
CA LEU A 115 10.94 9.35 4.72
C LEU A 115 11.22 9.03 6.20
N GLY A 116 11.07 7.76 6.60
CA GLY A 116 11.38 7.34 7.97
C GLY A 116 12.87 7.45 8.33
N GLU A 117 13.77 7.19 7.37
CA GLU A 117 15.22 7.36 7.56
C GLU A 117 15.61 8.83 7.62
N THR A 118 14.98 9.64 6.77
CA THR A 118 15.16 11.09 6.76
C THR A 118 14.75 11.71 8.09
N LEU A 119 13.66 11.22 8.69
CA LEU A 119 13.22 11.65 10.01
C LEU A 119 14.23 11.29 11.11
N GLU A 120 14.79 10.09 11.09
CA GLU A 120 15.83 9.66 12.06
C GLU A 120 17.07 10.57 11.98
N LYS A 121 17.53 10.90 10.76
CA LYS A 121 18.64 11.82 10.55
C LYS A 121 18.31 13.25 11.00
N ALA A 122 17.11 13.72 10.71
CA ALA A 122 16.65 15.04 11.14
C ALA A 122 16.62 15.14 12.68
N VAL A 123 16.14 14.11 13.38
CA VAL A 123 16.13 14.08 14.85
C VAL A 123 17.54 14.13 15.42
N ALA A 124 18.48 13.36 14.87
CA ALA A 124 19.88 13.39 15.31
C ALA A 124 20.50 14.80 15.14
N LEU A 125 20.24 15.47 14.01
CA LEU A 125 20.69 16.85 13.78
C LEU A 125 20.03 17.85 14.74
N LEU A 126 18.74 17.68 15.04
CA LEU A 126 18.05 18.52 16.02
C LEU A 126 18.59 18.34 17.43
N GLN A 127 18.98 17.12 17.81
CA GLN A 127 19.61 16.84 19.09
C GLN A 127 21.04 17.40 19.16
N ASP A 128 21.79 17.37 18.07
CA ASP A 128 23.12 18.00 18.02
C ASP A 128 23.01 19.53 18.11
N ALA A 129 22.06 20.13 17.39
CA ALA A 129 21.89 21.58 17.33
C ALA A 129 21.19 22.19 18.57
N TYR A 130 20.26 21.45 19.19
CA TYR A 130 19.40 21.95 20.27
C TYR A 130 19.34 21.04 21.50
N GLY A 131 20.10 19.94 21.51
CA GLY A 131 20.23 19.09 22.68
C GLY A 131 20.83 19.91 23.81
N THR A 132 20.00 20.28 24.77
CA THR A 132 20.48 20.87 26.01
C THR A 132 21.45 19.89 26.64
N ASP A 133 22.68 20.33 26.88
CA ASP A 133 23.61 19.63 27.74
C ASP A 133 22.97 19.48 29.14
N THR A 134 22.22 18.39 29.33
CA THR A 134 21.65 18.00 30.61
C THR A 134 22.70 17.37 31.53
N ALA A 135 24.00 17.47 31.21
CA ALA A 135 25.08 16.98 32.08
C ALA A 135 25.57 18.01 33.12
N GLY A 136 24.95 19.20 33.22
CA GLY A 136 25.45 20.31 34.04
C GLY A 136 24.56 20.80 35.20
N ARG A 137 23.57 20.03 35.67
CA ARG A 137 22.80 20.39 36.89
C ARG A 137 22.60 19.16 37.78
N GLY A 138 23.62 18.88 38.58
CA GLY A 138 23.60 18.01 39.75
C GLY A 138 24.49 18.63 40.82
#